data_AF-A0A9D5Z501-F1
#
_entry.id   AF-A0A9D5Z501-F1
#
_cell.length_a   1.000
_cell.length_b   1.000
_cell.length_c   1.000
_cell.angle_alpha   90.00
_cell.angle_beta   90.00
_cell.angle_gamma   90.00
#
_symmetry.space_group_name_H-M   'P 1'
#
loop_
_entity.id
_entity.type
_entity.pdbx_description
1 polymer ?
#
loop_
_entity_poly.entity_id
_entity_poly.type
_entity_poly.pdbx_seq_one_letter_code
_entity_poly.pdbx_strand_id
1 'polypeptide(L)'
;MKQFNPNDDYIQPPIIIIPGVGGTTLINTQGEVVYPGSLTSILFHNHNDLALMIENDQLHSTNTQLMPGSIVSEVLGTDIYASLMNNLERYGHYRKARLGEKFTINERRYYLFPYDWRQSSYDNALKLSDFIDTIQNDYQDPSIEVDIIAHSYGGLILRYFLRYSNNKINDQGVQKVTQAGAKKVRRLIQLGTPNLGSVLSIHHFVNGLSMLNFEITIPSIVSIPSIY
;
A
#
# COMPACT_ATOMS: atom_id res chain seq x y z
N MET A 1 -8.20 27.59 19.61
CA MET A 1 -7.00 27.15 18.88
C MET A 1 -5.81 27.33 19.81
N LYS A 2 -5.10 26.26 20.19
CA LYS A 2 -3.88 26.38 21.00
C LYS A 2 -2.79 27.04 20.14
N GLN A 3 -2.18 28.10 20.63
CA GLN A 3 -1.02 28.75 20.01
C GLN A 3 0.14 27.76 19.93
N PHE A 4 0.81 27.72 18.78
CA PHE A 4 2.04 26.96 18.56
C PHE A 4 3.16 27.60 19.40
N ASN A 5 3.69 26.86 20.38
CA ASN A 5 4.85 27.27 21.17
C ASN A 5 6.09 26.59 20.57
N PRO A 6 7.06 27.32 20.00
CA PRO A 6 8.23 26.74 19.34
C PRO A 6 9.22 26.05 20.30
N ASN A 7 8.94 26.00 21.60
CA ASN A 7 9.76 25.38 22.64
C ASN A 7 9.19 24.06 23.19
N ASP A 8 8.05 23.57 22.70
CA ASP A 8 7.67 22.18 22.97
C ASP A 8 8.46 21.28 22.02
N ASP A 9 9.16 20.28 22.56
CA ASP A 9 9.78 19.16 21.82
C ASP A 9 8.69 18.28 21.18
N TYR A 10 7.80 18.89 20.40
CA TYR A 10 6.66 18.25 19.80
C TYR A 10 7.13 17.40 18.61
N ILE A 11 7.28 16.11 18.86
CA ILE A 11 7.52 15.13 17.82
C ILE A 11 6.27 15.07 16.94
N GLN A 12 6.39 15.54 15.70
CA GLN A 12 5.32 15.45 14.72
C GLN A 12 5.10 13.96 14.37
N PRO A 13 3.89 13.42 14.54
CA PRO A 13 3.59 12.05 14.16
C PRO A 13 3.90 11.78 12.69
N PRO A 14 4.57 10.65 12.37
CA PRO A 14 4.91 10.33 11.00
C PRO A 14 3.67 10.00 10.18
N ILE A 15 3.71 10.35 8.90
CA ILE A 15 2.65 10.01 7.94
C ILE A 15 2.99 8.71 7.23
N ILE A 16 2.03 7.81 7.06
CA ILE A 16 2.13 6.64 6.19
C ILE A 16 1.20 6.80 5.00
N ILE A 17 1.73 6.63 3.79
CA ILE A 17 0.94 6.59 2.56
C ILE A 17 0.73 5.13 2.15
N ILE A 18 -0.52 4.71 2.06
CA ILE A 18 -0.94 3.37 1.62
C ILE A 18 -1.58 3.51 0.23
N PRO A 19 -0.96 2.96 -0.83
CA PRO A 19 -1.49 3.04 -2.18
C PRO A 19 -2.71 2.12 -2.38
N GLY A 20 -3.48 2.37 -3.44
CA GLY A 20 -4.50 1.45 -3.95
C GLY A 20 -3.92 0.27 -4.74
N VAL A 21 -4.79 -0.58 -5.29
CA VAL A 21 -4.42 -1.68 -6.18
C VAL A 21 -3.56 -1.13 -7.32
N GLY A 22 -2.47 -1.83 -7.65
CA GLY A 22 -1.54 -1.43 -8.71
C GLY A 22 -0.72 -0.17 -8.42
N GLY A 23 -0.82 0.42 -7.23
CA GLY A 23 -0.02 1.58 -6.87
C GLY A 23 1.40 1.26 -6.39
N THR A 24 1.79 -0.02 -6.38
CA THR A 24 3.14 -0.50 -6.05
C THR A 24 3.71 -1.29 -7.21
N THR A 25 4.98 -1.07 -7.54
CA THR A 25 5.68 -1.85 -8.56
C THR A 25 5.86 -3.29 -8.11
N LEU A 26 5.85 -4.27 -9.02
CA LEU A 26 6.24 -5.65 -8.72
C LEU A 26 7.60 -5.93 -9.34
N ILE A 27 8.51 -6.50 -8.56
CA ILE A 27 9.88 -6.83 -8.99
C ILE A 27 10.13 -8.34 -8.93
N ASN A 28 10.89 -8.89 -9.87
CA ASN A 28 11.31 -10.30 -9.84
C ASN A 28 12.52 -10.51 -8.91
N THR A 29 12.99 -11.76 -8.80
CA THR A 29 14.13 -12.12 -7.95
C THR A 29 15.46 -11.54 -8.45
N GLN A 30 15.51 -11.08 -9.70
CA GLN A 30 16.63 -10.37 -10.31
C GLN A 30 16.59 -8.86 -10.04
N GLY A 31 15.52 -8.35 -9.39
CA GLY A 31 15.33 -6.93 -9.08
C GLY A 31 14.75 -6.12 -10.24
N GLU A 32 14.30 -6.76 -11.31
CA GLU A 32 13.73 -6.10 -12.47
C GLU A 32 12.24 -5.78 -12.23
N VAL A 33 11.81 -4.59 -12.62
CA VAL A 33 10.41 -4.16 -12.52
C VAL A 33 9.58 -4.86 -13.60
N VAL A 34 8.69 -5.75 -13.16
CA VAL A 34 7.73 -6.48 -14.00
C VAL A 34 6.43 -5.69 -14.15
N TYR A 35 6.03 -4.93 -13.13
CA TYR A 35 4.84 -4.08 -13.14
C TYR A 35 5.13 -2.73 -12.47
N PRO A 36 4.62 -1.59 -12.98
CA PRO A 36 4.26 -1.42 -14.39
C PRO A 36 5.55 -1.64 -15.20
N GLY A 37 5.53 -2.56 -16.17
CA GLY A 37 6.72 -2.91 -16.94
C GLY A 37 7.38 -1.71 -17.63
N SER A 38 8.61 -1.86 -18.12
CA SER A 38 9.29 -0.80 -18.88
C SER A 38 8.50 -0.36 -20.11
N LEU A 39 8.62 0.92 -20.52
CA LEU A 39 8.00 1.42 -21.76
C LEU A 39 8.38 0.59 -22.99
N THR A 40 9.59 0.06 -23.02
CA THR A 40 10.07 -0.84 -24.08
C THR A 40 9.39 -2.21 -24.04
N SER A 41 9.06 -2.76 -22.86
CA SER A 41 8.26 -3.98 -22.80
C SER A 41 6.79 -3.73 -23.16
N ILE A 42 6.24 -2.54 -22.87
CA ILE A 42 4.89 -2.13 -23.31
C ILE A 42 4.84 -1.93 -24.85
N LEU A 43 5.90 -1.37 -25.45
CA LEU A 43 5.95 -1.04 -26.88
C LEU A 43 6.39 -2.21 -27.78
N PHE A 44 7.25 -3.12 -27.28
CA PHE A 44 7.87 -4.17 -28.09
C PHE A 44 7.42 -5.59 -27.75
N HIS A 45 6.56 -5.81 -26.75
CA HIS A 45 5.94 -7.13 -26.52
C HIS A 45 4.47 -7.10 -26.96
N ASN A 46 4.07 -8.10 -27.75
CA ASN A 46 2.66 -8.41 -27.94
C ASN A 46 2.02 -8.68 -26.57
N HIS A 47 0.79 -8.22 -26.36
CA HIS A 47 0.03 -8.25 -25.10
C HIS A 47 -0.16 -9.65 -24.45
N ASN A 48 0.41 -10.70 -25.04
CA ASN A 48 0.34 -12.06 -24.55
C ASN A 48 1.33 -12.33 -23.41
N ASP A 49 2.49 -11.68 -23.31
CA ASP A 49 3.47 -12.06 -22.27
C ASP A 49 3.11 -11.58 -20.86
N LEU A 50 2.40 -10.44 -20.73
CA LEU A 50 1.87 -10.01 -19.43
C LEU A 50 0.63 -10.82 -19.01
N ALA A 51 -0.17 -11.26 -19.98
CA ALA A 51 -1.22 -12.25 -19.75
C ALA A 51 -0.62 -13.60 -19.30
N LEU A 52 0.41 -14.09 -19.99
CA LEU A 52 1.08 -15.37 -19.71
C LEU A 52 1.86 -15.40 -18.39
N MET A 53 2.32 -14.24 -17.88
CA MET A 53 2.90 -14.16 -16.53
C MET A 53 1.86 -14.29 -15.39
N ILE A 54 0.57 -14.14 -15.70
CA ILE A 54 -0.51 -14.29 -14.73
C ILE A 54 -1.41 -15.52 -15.04
N GLU A 55 -1.34 -16.04 -16.26
CA GLU A 55 -2.13 -17.18 -16.76
C GLU A 55 -1.52 -18.55 -16.45
N ASN A 56 -0.25 -18.61 -16.01
CA ASN A 56 0.28 -19.88 -15.50
C ASN A 56 -0.30 -20.17 -14.13
N ASP A 57 -1.30 -21.05 -14.18
CA ASP A 57 -2.09 -21.77 -13.18
C ASP A 57 -1.27 -22.39 -12.01
N GLN A 58 -0.45 -21.56 -11.37
CA GLN A 58 0.33 -21.84 -10.18
C GLN A 58 -0.05 -20.85 -9.09
N LEU A 59 -1.36 -20.70 -8.90
CA LEU A 59 -1.93 -19.88 -7.84
C LEU A 59 -1.57 -20.36 -6.43
N HIS A 60 -0.92 -21.52 -6.31
CA HIS A 60 -0.35 -22.01 -5.06
C HIS A 60 1.07 -22.56 -5.12
N SER A 61 1.76 -22.63 -6.27
CA SER A 61 3.11 -23.21 -6.29
C SER A 61 3.88 -22.99 -7.60
N THR A 62 4.91 -22.16 -7.58
CA THR A 62 6.08 -22.14 -8.51
C THR A 62 6.24 -20.93 -9.46
N ASN A 63 7.28 -20.15 -9.13
CA ASN A 63 8.31 -19.63 -10.04
C ASN A 63 8.11 -18.35 -10.85
N THR A 64 7.47 -17.34 -10.25
CA THR A 64 8.14 -16.03 -10.20
C THR A 64 7.82 -15.38 -8.85
N GLN A 65 8.76 -15.45 -7.90
CA GLN A 65 8.61 -14.75 -6.61
C GLN A 65 8.66 -13.24 -6.88
N LEU A 66 7.51 -12.65 -7.19
CA LEU A 66 7.38 -11.21 -7.31
C LEU A 66 7.26 -10.59 -5.93
N MET A 67 8.03 -9.55 -5.68
CA MET A 67 8.05 -8.78 -4.45
C MET A 67 7.56 -7.36 -4.69
N PRO A 68 6.98 -6.68 -3.69
CA PRO A 68 6.68 -5.26 -3.80
C PRO A 68 7.97 -4.44 -3.89
N GLY A 69 8.03 -3.55 -4.88
CA GLY A 69 9.10 -2.58 -5.04
C GLY A 69 8.71 -1.21 -4.46
N SER A 70 8.72 -0.17 -5.31
CA SER A 70 8.38 1.20 -4.90
C SER A 70 6.92 1.54 -5.18
N ILE A 71 6.40 2.58 -4.53
CA ILE A 71 5.12 3.17 -4.94
C ILE A 71 5.29 3.86 -6.29
N VAL A 72 4.34 3.64 -7.19
CA VAL A 72 4.33 4.18 -8.55
C VAL A 72 3.99 5.67 -8.49
N SER A 73 4.97 6.55 -8.69
CA SER A 73 4.74 8.01 -8.62
C SER A 73 4.00 8.56 -9.84
N GLU A 74 4.37 8.09 -11.03
CA GLU A 74 3.85 8.56 -12.32
C GLU A 74 3.92 7.42 -13.34
N VAL A 75 2.96 7.35 -14.26
CA VAL A 75 2.97 6.43 -15.41
C VAL A 75 2.52 7.18 -16.66
N LEU A 76 3.33 7.15 -17.73
CA LEU A 76 2.97 7.73 -19.03
C LEU A 76 2.51 9.21 -18.94
N GLY A 77 3.20 10.03 -18.15
CA GLY A 77 2.81 11.44 -17.95
C GLY A 77 1.63 11.64 -16.99
N THR A 78 1.02 10.57 -16.50
CA THR A 78 -0.10 10.61 -15.55
C THR A 78 0.43 10.53 -14.13
N ASP A 79 0.22 11.59 -13.37
CA ASP A 79 0.55 11.64 -11.94
C ASP A 79 -0.35 10.67 -11.15
N ILE A 80 0.28 9.75 -10.42
CA ILE A 80 -0.42 8.79 -9.55
C ILE A 80 -0.29 9.19 -8.08
N TYR A 81 0.95 9.39 -7.58
CA TYR A 81 1.20 9.85 -6.21
C TYR A 81 2.28 10.95 -6.14
N ALA A 82 2.83 11.40 -7.26
CA ALA A 82 3.91 12.39 -7.30
C ALA A 82 3.45 13.72 -6.68
N SER A 83 2.29 14.25 -7.07
CA SER A 83 1.75 15.50 -6.50
C SER A 83 1.51 15.41 -5.00
N LEU A 84 1.02 14.27 -4.49
CA LEU A 84 0.82 14.09 -3.05
C LEU A 84 2.15 14.18 -2.30
N MET A 85 3.16 13.43 -2.75
CA MET A 85 4.49 13.44 -2.15
C MET A 85 5.12 14.82 -2.23
N ASN A 86 5.08 15.47 -3.40
CA ASN A 86 5.61 16.82 -3.62
C ASN A 86 4.94 17.85 -2.70
N ASN A 87 3.63 17.74 -2.45
CA ASN A 87 2.93 18.67 -1.55
C ASN A 87 3.33 18.46 -0.08
N LEU A 88 3.51 17.20 0.35
CA LEU A 88 4.02 16.90 1.69
C LEU A 88 5.43 17.48 1.91
N GLU A 89 6.30 17.34 0.91
CA GLU A 89 7.66 17.85 0.97
C GLU A 89 7.70 19.39 0.90
N ARG A 90 7.05 19.99 -0.10
CA ARG A 90 7.13 21.43 -0.39
C ARG A 90 6.38 22.30 0.62
N TYR A 91 5.18 21.90 1.01
CA TYR A 91 4.30 22.71 1.85
C TYR A 91 4.13 22.14 3.26
N GLY A 92 4.19 20.82 3.40
CA GLY A 92 4.12 20.17 4.72
C GLY A 92 5.46 20.14 5.46
N HIS A 93 6.56 20.42 4.76
CA HIS A 93 7.95 20.28 5.23
C HIS A 93 8.26 18.87 5.75
N TYR A 94 7.63 17.85 5.17
CA TYR A 94 7.97 16.46 5.45
C TYR A 94 9.15 16.01 4.60
N ARG A 95 9.88 15.02 5.09
CA ARG A 95 10.91 14.29 4.36
C ARG A 95 10.49 12.84 4.22
N LYS A 96 10.73 12.25 3.04
CA LYS A 96 10.60 10.81 2.86
C LYS A 96 11.64 10.09 3.69
N ALA A 97 11.21 9.27 4.64
CA ALA A 97 12.08 8.44 5.47
C ALA A 97 12.12 7.00 4.95
N ARG A 98 13.21 6.30 5.25
CA ARG A 98 13.32 4.85 5.02
C ARG A 98 13.02 4.13 6.33
N LEU A 99 12.40 2.96 6.25
CA LEU A 99 12.29 2.07 7.41
C LEU A 99 13.69 1.69 7.91
N GLY A 100 13.86 1.65 9.24
CA GLY A 100 15.15 1.37 9.88
C GLY A 100 16.03 2.62 10.06
N GLU A 101 15.60 3.78 9.55
CA GLU A 101 16.33 5.03 9.70
C GLU A 101 16.01 5.65 11.07
N LYS A 102 17.00 5.74 11.96
CA LYS A 102 16.81 6.36 13.30
C LYS A 102 16.26 7.78 13.21
N PHE A 103 15.25 8.07 14.02
CA PHE A 103 14.64 9.39 14.13
C PHE A 103 15.60 10.46 14.66
N THR A 104 15.51 11.66 14.11
CA THR A 104 16.21 12.85 14.61
C THR A 104 15.18 13.92 14.98
N ILE A 105 15.38 14.56 16.14
CA ILE A 105 14.50 15.62 16.63
C ILE A 105 14.33 16.72 15.57
N ASN A 106 13.13 17.32 15.51
CA ASN A 106 12.73 18.33 14.52
C ASN A 106 12.53 17.86 13.07
N GLU A 107 12.57 16.55 12.79
CA GLU A 107 12.17 16.03 11.48
C GLU A 107 10.67 15.72 11.42
N ARG A 108 10.04 16.10 10.30
CA ARG A 108 8.71 15.61 9.93
C ARG A 108 8.90 14.52 8.89
N ARG A 109 8.47 13.29 9.18
CA ARG A 109 8.70 12.15 8.30
C ARG A 109 7.43 11.64 7.67
N TYR A 110 7.52 11.25 6.41
CA TYR A 110 6.51 10.40 5.79
C TYR A 110 7.15 9.14 5.25
N TYR A 111 6.36 8.07 5.26
CA TYR A 111 6.75 6.74 4.88
C TYR A 111 5.80 6.25 3.78
N LEU A 112 6.35 5.49 2.85
CA LEU A 112 5.58 4.81 1.82
C LEU A 112 5.42 3.36 2.26
N PHE A 113 4.19 2.85 2.23
CA PHE A 113 3.92 1.43 2.49
C PHE A 113 3.69 0.70 1.16
N PRO A 114 4.76 0.32 0.43
CA PRO A 114 4.62 -0.55 -0.73
C PRO A 114 4.18 -1.94 -0.26
N TYR A 115 3.21 -2.53 -0.95
CA TYR A 115 2.73 -3.87 -0.68
C TYR A 115 2.42 -4.60 -1.98
N ASP A 116 2.42 -5.93 -1.91
CA ASP A 116 1.98 -6.74 -3.04
C ASP A 116 0.47 -6.65 -3.10
N TRP A 117 0.00 -5.82 -4.03
CA TRP A 117 -1.40 -5.54 -4.19
C TRP A 117 -2.21 -6.75 -4.64
N ARG A 118 -1.57 -7.84 -5.08
CA ARG A 118 -2.28 -9.07 -5.43
C ARG A 118 -2.76 -9.85 -4.21
N GLN A 119 -2.20 -9.57 -3.02
CA GLN A 119 -2.48 -10.31 -1.79
C GLN A 119 -3.69 -9.75 -1.04
N SER A 120 -4.23 -10.55 -0.12
CA SER A 120 -5.42 -10.18 0.64
C SER A 120 -5.20 -8.98 1.56
N SER A 121 -6.28 -8.28 1.91
CA SER A 121 -6.24 -7.22 2.93
C SER A 121 -5.77 -7.73 4.29
N TYR A 122 -6.02 -9.01 4.61
CA TYR A 122 -5.54 -9.65 5.84
C TYR A 122 -4.01 -9.69 5.86
N ASP A 123 -3.39 -10.28 4.83
CA ASP A 123 -1.94 -10.44 4.75
C ASP A 123 -1.23 -9.08 4.77
N ASN A 124 -1.77 -8.12 4.03
CA ASN A 124 -1.20 -6.78 3.97
C ASN A 124 -1.44 -5.96 5.25
N ALA A 125 -2.48 -6.24 6.02
CA ALA A 125 -2.69 -5.61 7.32
C ALA A 125 -1.70 -6.12 8.39
N LEU A 126 -1.32 -7.40 8.34
CA LEU A 126 -0.25 -7.93 9.19
C LEU A 126 1.07 -7.21 8.90
N LYS A 127 1.43 -7.07 7.62
CA LYS A 127 2.62 -6.32 7.18
C LYS A 127 2.56 -4.85 7.59
N LEU A 128 1.38 -4.22 7.55
CA LEU A 128 1.20 -2.85 8.03
C LEU A 128 1.44 -2.73 9.54
N SER A 129 1.06 -3.73 10.33
CA SER A 129 1.39 -3.75 11.77
C SER A 129 2.91 -3.77 11.98
N ASP A 130 3.62 -4.68 11.32
CA ASP A 130 5.08 -4.80 11.45
C ASP A 130 5.80 -3.54 10.96
N PHE A 131 5.25 -2.90 9.91
CA PHE A 131 5.73 -1.62 9.39
C PHE A 131 5.62 -0.49 10.42
N ILE A 132 4.47 -0.38 11.09
CA ILE A 132 4.27 0.63 12.15
C ILE A 132 5.15 0.31 13.35
N ASP A 133 5.30 -0.96 13.74
CA ASP A 133 6.19 -1.37 14.83
C ASP A 133 7.64 -0.99 14.54
N THR A 134 8.08 -1.11 13.28
CA THR A 134 9.40 -0.67 12.85
C THR A 134 9.55 0.85 12.95
N ILE A 135 8.54 1.63 12.55
CA ILE A 135 8.55 3.09 12.73
C ILE A 135 8.64 3.47 14.22
N GLN A 136 7.87 2.82 15.07
CA GLN A 136 7.93 3.08 16.52
C GLN A 136 9.33 2.80 17.09
N ASN A 137 10.00 1.75 16.61
CA ASN A 137 11.39 1.46 16.95
C ASN A 137 12.37 2.51 16.41
N ASP A 138 12.18 2.98 15.16
CA ASP A 138 12.99 4.05 14.56
C ASP A 138 12.91 5.35 15.38
N TYR A 139 11.73 5.63 15.94
CA TYR A 139 11.45 6.76 16.83
C TYR A 139 11.88 6.51 18.28
N GLN A 140 12.27 5.28 18.62
CA GLN A 140 12.56 4.83 19.99
C GLN A 140 11.41 5.11 20.98
N ASP A 141 10.18 5.11 20.48
CA ASP A 141 8.97 5.41 21.24
C ASP A 141 7.84 4.46 20.82
N PRO A 142 7.51 3.43 21.63
CA PRO A 142 6.41 2.50 21.33
C PRO A 142 5.03 3.16 21.45
N SER A 143 4.94 4.35 22.03
CA SER A 143 3.68 5.08 22.21
C SER A 143 3.35 6.04 21.07
N ILE A 144 4.31 6.30 20.16
CA ILE A 144 4.05 7.19 19.03
C ILE A 144 2.98 6.59 18.12
N GLU A 145 1.94 7.38 17.88
CA GLU A 145 0.90 7.07 16.92
C GLU A 145 1.29 7.59 15.53
N VAL A 146 0.76 6.99 14.48
CA VAL A 146 0.99 7.43 13.09
C VAL A 146 -0.25 8.11 12.51
N ASP A 147 -0.05 9.01 11.56
CA ASP A 147 -1.12 9.51 10.68
C ASP A 147 -1.11 8.70 9.38
N ILE A 148 -2.27 8.37 8.81
CA ILE A 148 -2.35 7.50 7.62
C ILE A 148 -3.16 8.15 6.51
N ILE A 149 -2.61 8.16 5.30
CA ILE A 149 -3.31 8.51 4.06
C ILE A 149 -3.45 7.23 3.24
N ALA A 150 -4.67 6.74 3.08
CA ALA A 150 -4.96 5.49 2.40
C ALA A 150 -5.83 5.74 1.16
N HIS A 151 -5.36 5.28 0.00
CA HIS A 151 -6.07 5.43 -1.28
C HIS A 151 -6.75 4.12 -1.70
N SER A 152 -8.01 4.18 -2.13
CA SER A 152 -8.77 3.07 -2.72
C SER A 152 -8.67 1.80 -1.85
N TYR A 153 -8.22 0.68 -2.39
CA TYR A 153 -8.04 -0.58 -1.67
C TYR A 153 -7.10 -0.49 -0.44
N GLY A 154 -6.14 0.45 -0.45
CA GLY A 154 -5.31 0.74 0.71
C GLY A 154 -6.12 1.10 1.96
N GLY A 155 -7.29 1.71 1.78
CA GLY A 155 -8.20 2.00 2.89
C GLY A 155 -8.88 0.77 3.48
N LEU A 156 -9.03 -0.31 2.71
CA LEU A 156 -9.54 -1.59 3.21
C LEU A 156 -8.48 -2.33 4.03
N ILE A 157 -7.22 -2.30 3.60
CA ILE A 157 -6.07 -2.76 4.39
C ILE A 157 -6.04 -2.04 5.73
N LEU A 158 -6.12 -0.70 5.71
CA LEU A 158 -6.17 0.12 6.92
C LEU A 158 -7.34 -0.29 7.83
N ARG A 159 -8.54 -0.49 7.28
CA ARG A 159 -9.72 -0.90 8.10
C ARG A 159 -9.52 -2.27 8.74
N TYR A 160 -8.92 -3.21 8.03
CA TYR A 160 -8.60 -4.51 8.59
C TYR A 160 -7.59 -4.36 9.73
N PHE A 161 -6.50 -3.63 9.50
CA PHE A 161 -5.48 -3.33 10.51
C PHE A 161 -6.08 -2.66 11.76
N LEU A 162 -6.92 -1.64 11.61
CA LEU A 162 -7.54 -0.95 12.76
C LEU A 162 -8.30 -1.93 13.67
N ARG A 163 -9.02 -2.89 13.07
CA ARG A 163 -9.84 -3.86 13.79
C ARG A 163 -9.03 -4.95 14.48
N TYR A 164 -7.95 -5.41 13.86
CA TYR A 164 -7.30 -6.66 14.24
C TYR A 164 -5.78 -6.54 14.49
N SER A 165 -5.10 -5.49 14.04
CA SER A 165 -3.63 -5.37 14.09
C SER A 165 -2.97 -6.63 13.50
N ASN A 166 -1.97 -7.18 14.18
CA ASN A 166 -1.30 -8.44 13.89
C ASN A 166 -2.01 -9.70 14.47
N ASN A 167 -3.24 -9.58 14.99
CA ASN A 167 -3.95 -10.75 15.53
C ASN A 167 -4.33 -11.71 14.41
N LYS A 168 -3.63 -12.84 14.33
CA LYS A 168 -3.94 -13.87 13.34
C LYS A 168 -5.35 -14.42 13.54
N ILE A 169 -6.04 -14.70 12.44
CA ILE A 169 -7.31 -15.44 12.48
C ILE A 169 -6.94 -16.85 12.95
N ASN A 170 -7.57 -17.33 14.03
CA ASN A 170 -7.50 -18.72 14.41
C ASN A 170 -8.60 -19.50 13.66
N ASP A 171 -8.37 -20.77 13.35
CA ASP A 171 -9.30 -21.63 12.58
C ASP A 171 -10.66 -21.91 13.29
N GLN A 172 -10.98 -21.17 14.35
CA GLN A 172 -12.07 -21.42 15.29
C GLN A 172 -13.30 -20.52 15.08
N GLY A 173 -13.37 -19.73 13.99
CA GLY A 173 -14.58 -18.99 13.58
C GLY A 173 -14.43 -17.46 13.50
N VAL A 174 -15.54 -16.73 13.67
CA VAL A 174 -15.61 -15.26 13.49
C VAL A 174 -14.77 -14.55 14.56
N GLN A 175 -13.70 -13.87 14.13
CA GLN A 175 -12.83 -13.11 15.01
C GLN A 175 -13.57 -11.88 15.55
N LYS A 176 -13.72 -11.79 16.87
CA LYS A 176 -14.27 -10.60 17.54
C LYS A 176 -13.38 -9.39 17.23
N VAL A 177 -13.99 -8.29 16.82
CA VAL A 177 -13.28 -7.02 16.56
C VAL A 177 -12.62 -6.55 17.86
N THR A 178 -11.29 -6.38 17.85
CA THR A 178 -10.49 -6.01 19.03
C THR A 178 -10.12 -4.53 19.06
N GLN A 179 -10.20 -3.83 17.91
CA GLN A 179 -9.68 -2.47 17.71
C GLN A 179 -8.18 -2.35 18.05
N ALA A 180 -7.43 -3.45 17.92
CA ALA A 180 -6.03 -3.50 18.34
C ALA A 180 -5.15 -2.49 17.59
N GLY A 181 -5.37 -2.31 16.29
CA GLY A 181 -4.58 -1.37 15.48
C GLY A 181 -4.96 0.08 15.70
N ALA A 182 -6.18 0.36 16.18
CA ALA A 182 -6.67 1.72 16.38
C ALA A 182 -5.82 2.53 17.38
N LYS A 183 -5.22 1.86 18.37
CA LYS A 183 -4.34 2.51 19.37
C LYS A 183 -3.00 3.00 18.80
N LYS A 184 -2.66 2.61 17.57
CA LYS A 184 -1.42 3.01 16.89
C LYS A 184 -1.65 4.14 15.87
N VAL A 185 -2.90 4.58 15.66
CA VAL A 185 -3.28 5.51 14.59
C VAL A 185 -3.97 6.72 15.19
N ARG A 186 -3.36 7.89 15.01
CA ARG A 186 -3.89 9.16 15.52
C ARG A 186 -4.95 9.74 14.60
N ARG A 187 -4.68 9.74 13.29
CA ARG A 187 -5.56 10.27 12.24
C ARG A 187 -5.49 9.41 11.01
N LEU A 188 -6.59 9.35 10.28
CA LEU A 188 -6.66 8.71 8.98
C LEU A 188 -7.38 9.58 7.96
N ILE A 189 -6.94 9.47 6.71
CA ILE A 189 -7.59 10.04 5.54
C ILE A 189 -7.78 8.90 4.55
N GLN A 190 -9.03 8.69 4.11
CA GLN A 190 -9.36 7.72 3.07
C GLN A 190 -9.71 8.47 1.78
N LEU A 191 -9.05 8.12 0.69
CA LEU A 191 -9.26 8.72 -0.63
C LEU A 191 -9.91 7.68 -1.54
N GLY A 192 -11.19 7.84 -1.86
CA GLY A 192 -11.89 6.94 -2.79
C GLY A 192 -11.98 5.48 -2.32
N THR A 193 -11.91 5.20 -1.02
CA THR A 193 -11.95 3.84 -0.49
C THR A 193 -13.34 3.19 -0.67
N PRO A 194 -13.45 2.03 -1.34
CA PRO A 194 -14.71 1.32 -1.53
C PRO A 194 -15.12 0.58 -0.25
N ASN A 195 -15.54 1.31 0.78
CA ASN A 195 -15.79 0.76 2.12
C ASN A 195 -16.87 -0.33 2.17
N LEU A 196 -17.73 -0.42 1.16
CA LEU A 196 -18.79 -1.41 1.02
C LEU A 196 -18.64 -2.24 -0.28
N GLY A 197 -17.43 -2.28 -0.83
CA GLY A 197 -17.17 -2.84 -2.15
C GLY A 197 -17.48 -1.85 -3.29
N SER A 198 -17.35 -2.33 -4.52
CA SER A 198 -17.58 -1.54 -5.73
C SER A 198 -18.28 -2.38 -6.80
N VAL A 199 -19.31 -1.83 -7.44
CA VAL A 199 -19.95 -2.47 -8.61
C VAL A 199 -18.95 -2.61 -9.77
N LEU A 200 -17.93 -1.76 -9.82
CA LEU A 200 -16.86 -1.86 -10.82
C LEU A 200 -16.10 -3.19 -10.73
N SER A 201 -15.99 -3.80 -9.54
CA SER A 201 -15.37 -5.11 -9.39
C SER A 201 -16.11 -6.19 -10.21
N ILE A 202 -17.44 -6.14 -10.26
CA ILE A 202 -18.26 -7.03 -11.12
C ILE A 202 -18.00 -6.73 -12.60
N HIS A 203 -17.91 -5.45 -12.97
CA HIS A 203 -17.58 -5.06 -14.33
C HIS A 203 -16.21 -5.60 -14.77
N HIS A 204 -15.21 -5.56 -13.88
CA HIS A 204 -13.86 -6.09 -14.13
C HIS A 204 -13.85 -7.61 -14.31
N PHE A 205 -14.67 -8.35 -13.56
CA PHE A 205 -14.83 -9.79 -13.77
C PHE A 205 -15.37 -10.15 -15.16
N VAL A 206 -16.25 -9.31 -15.70
CA VAL A 206 -16.92 -9.59 -16.97
C VAL A 206 -16.08 -9.10 -18.16
N ASN A 207 -15.40 -7.96 -18.02
CA ASN A 207 -14.78 -7.24 -19.14
C ASN A 207 -13.25 -7.16 -19.07
N GLY A 208 -12.63 -7.69 -18.01
CA GLY A 208 -11.22 -7.46 -17.74
C GLY A 208 -10.97 -6.12 -17.02
N LEU A 209 -9.71 -5.90 -16.64
CA LEU A 209 -9.28 -4.71 -15.91
C LEU A 209 -8.16 -4.04 -16.70
N SER A 210 -8.31 -2.77 -17.02
CA SER A 210 -7.20 -1.92 -17.45
C SER A 210 -6.77 -1.02 -16.30
N MET A 211 -5.50 -1.10 -15.91
CA MET A 211 -4.94 -0.35 -14.78
C MET A 211 -3.59 0.22 -15.17
N LEU A 212 -3.43 1.55 -15.05
CA LEU A 212 -2.20 2.26 -15.46
C LEU A 212 -1.77 1.99 -16.92
N ASN A 213 -2.75 1.80 -17.82
CA ASN A 213 -2.56 1.38 -19.21
C ASN A 213 -2.03 -0.06 -19.38
N PHE A 214 -2.15 -0.90 -18.36
CA PHE A 214 -1.90 -2.33 -18.42
C PHE A 214 -3.21 -3.09 -18.39
N GLU A 215 -3.41 -3.98 -19.35
CA GLU A 215 -4.53 -4.91 -19.34
C GLU A 215 -4.20 -6.13 -18.48
N ILE A 216 -5.14 -6.47 -17.60
CA ILE A 216 -5.11 -7.66 -16.75
C ILE A 216 -6.26 -8.55 -17.22
N THR A 217 -5.91 -9.79 -17.56
CA THR A 217 -6.87 -10.76 -18.11
C THR A 217 -7.88 -11.22 -17.06
N ILE A 218 -9.02 -11.73 -17.51
CA ILE A 218 -10.08 -12.22 -16.60
C ILE A 218 -9.59 -13.37 -15.68
N PRO A 219 -8.87 -14.40 -16.16
CA PRO A 219 -8.34 -15.46 -15.28
C PRO A 219 -7.46 -14.91 -14.15
N SER A 220 -6.69 -13.87 -14.45
CA SER A 220 -5.85 -13.14 -13.51
C SER A 220 -6.64 -12.38 -12.46
N ILE A 221 -7.76 -11.76 -12.84
CA ILE A 221 -8.59 -10.98 -11.92
C ILE A 221 -9.19 -11.87 -10.84
N VAL A 222 -9.64 -13.07 -11.22
CA VAL A 222 -10.23 -14.05 -10.30
C VAL A 222 -9.25 -14.52 -9.23
N SER A 223 -7.97 -14.50 -9.54
CA SER A 223 -6.92 -14.91 -8.60
C SER A 223 -6.37 -13.81 -7.71
N ILE A 224 -6.88 -12.57 -7.84
CA ILE A 224 -6.39 -11.41 -7.10
C ILE A 224 -7.46 -10.96 -6.09
N PRO A 225 -7.36 -11.37 -4.81
CA PRO A 225 -8.27 -10.99 -3.74
C PRO A 225 -8.45 -9.49 -3.49
N SER A 226 -7.65 -8.63 -4.11
CA SER A 226 -7.76 -7.18 -3.95
C SER A 226 -8.69 -6.50 -4.94
N ILE A 227 -9.06 -7.17 -6.03
CA ILE A 227 -9.85 -6.56 -7.11
C ILE A 227 -11.36 -6.64 -6.80
N TYR A 228 -11.77 -7.46 -5.82
CA TYR A 228 -13.16 -7.69 -5.44
C TYR A 228 -13.41 -7.61 -3.93
#